data_AF-A0A817MSU7-F1
#
_entry.id   AF-A0A817MSU7-F1
#
_cell.length_a   1.000
_cell.length_b   1.000
_cell.length_c   1.000
_cell.angle_alpha   90.00
_cell.angle_beta   90.00
_cell.angle_gamma   90.00
#
_symmetry.space_group_name_H-M   'P 1'
#
loop_
_entity.id
_entity.type
_entity.pdbx_description
1 polymer ?
#
loop_
_entity_poly.entity_id
_entity_poly.type
_entity_poly.pdbx_seq_one_letter_code
_entity_poly.pdbx_strand_id
1 'polypeptide(L)'
;MFGLTTRILSGWNMDLTDTNNLICKIRVFIMFVSRTTAFWLIAFATIDRWFSSCSQYQRRQRSSLKNAQRGTISITILSIILYCQVIYC
;
A
#
# COMPACT_ATOMS: atom_id res chain seq x y z
N MET A 1 -15.50 -32.65 -11.45
CA MET A 1 -14.03 -32.78 -11.63
C MET A 1 -13.32 -31.42 -11.43
N PHE A 2 -13.47 -30.76 -10.26
CA PHE A 2 -12.94 -29.40 -10.01
C PHE A 2 -11.93 -29.33 -8.83
N GLY A 3 -11.41 -30.47 -8.37
CA GLY A 3 -10.45 -30.52 -7.24
C GLY A 3 -9.13 -31.24 -7.54
N LEU A 4 -8.97 -31.80 -8.75
CA LEU A 4 -7.73 -32.48 -9.13
C LEU A 4 -6.67 -31.49 -9.64
N THR A 5 -7.11 -30.42 -10.32
CA THR A 5 -6.26 -29.34 -10.81
C THR A 5 -5.58 -28.58 -9.67
N THR A 6 -6.27 -28.32 -8.57
CA THR A 6 -5.68 -27.66 -7.38
C THR A 6 -4.62 -28.52 -6.69
N ARG A 7 -4.77 -29.85 -6.73
CA ARG A 7 -3.82 -30.80 -6.13
C ARG A 7 -2.57 -31.01 -6.99
N ILE A 8 -2.70 -30.99 -8.31
CA ILE A 8 -1.58 -31.02 -9.25
C ILE A 8 -0.78 -29.70 -9.19
N LEU A 9 -1.48 -28.56 -9.04
CA LEU A 9 -0.83 -27.26 -8.84
C LEU A 9 -0.16 -27.11 -7.46
N SER A 10 -0.56 -27.90 -6.47
CA SER A 10 0.07 -27.95 -5.14
C SER A 10 1.38 -28.74 -5.10
N GLY A 11 1.61 -29.65 -6.06
CA GLY A 11 2.85 -30.41 -6.19
C GLY A 11 3.88 -29.75 -7.10
N TRP A 12 3.42 -28.87 -8.01
CA TRP A 12 4.29 -27.91 -8.67
C TRP A 12 4.60 -26.79 -7.69
N ASN A 13 5.87 -26.65 -7.28
CA ASN A 13 6.38 -25.44 -6.67
C ASN A 13 6.29 -24.28 -7.68
N MET A 14 5.07 -23.81 -7.97
CA MET A 14 4.81 -22.57 -8.73
C MET A 14 5.18 -21.32 -7.92
N ASP A 15 5.68 -21.50 -6.71
CA ASP A 15 6.35 -20.48 -5.95
C ASP A 15 7.87 -20.60 -6.17
N LEU A 16 8.40 -19.89 -7.19
CA LEU A 16 9.82 -19.48 -7.22
C LEU A 16 10.24 -18.71 -5.94
N THR A 17 9.24 -18.35 -5.13
CA THR A 17 9.33 -17.73 -3.80
C THR A 17 10.04 -18.62 -2.77
N ASP A 18 9.95 -19.96 -2.86
CA ASP A 18 10.61 -20.88 -1.92
C ASP A 18 12.11 -21.06 -2.24
N THR A 19 12.47 -20.98 -3.52
CA THR A 19 13.87 -21.11 -3.98
C THR A 19 14.68 -19.84 -3.74
N ASN A 20 14.03 -18.67 -3.74
CA ASN A 20 14.67 -17.36 -3.60
C ASN A 20 14.05 -16.55 -2.45
N ASN A 21 14.64 -16.69 -1.26
CA ASN A 21 14.28 -15.95 -0.05
C ASN A 21 14.14 -14.42 -0.29
N LEU A 22 14.97 -13.87 -1.19
CA LEU A 22 14.93 -12.47 -1.60
C LEU A 22 13.62 -12.06 -2.29
N ILE A 23 13.07 -12.90 -3.16
CA ILE A 23 11.80 -12.65 -3.87
C ILE A 23 10.63 -12.69 -2.90
N CYS A 24 10.66 -13.64 -1.95
CA CYS A 24 9.67 -13.72 -0.87
C CYS A 24 9.62 -12.44 -0.04
N LYS A 25 10.79 -11.96 0.42
CA LYS A 25 10.91 -10.72 1.19
C LYS A 25 10.41 -9.49 0.43
N ILE A 26 10.75 -9.37 -0.86
CA ILE A 26 10.25 -8.26 -1.71
C ILE A 26 8.73 -8.31 -1.85
N ARG A 27 8.15 -9.48 -2.07
CA ARG A 27 6.69 -9.63 -2.20
C ARG A 27 5.97 -9.22 -0.93
N VAL A 28 6.46 -9.68 0.22
CA VAL A 28 5.94 -9.32 1.54
C VAL A 28 6.07 -7.82 1.79
N PHE A 29 7.23 -7.23 1.49
CA PHE A 29 7.46 -5.79 1.57
C PHE A 29 6.46 -5.00 0.74
N ILE A 30 6.27 -5.34 -0.54
CA ILE A 30 5.32 -4.65 -1.44
C ILE A 30 3.89 -4.78 -0.89
N MET A 31 3.50 -5.94 -0.39
CA MET A 31 2.16 -6.17 0.14
C MET A 31 1.87 -5.32 1.39
N PHE A 32 2.84 -5.19 2.30
CA PHE A 32 2.69 -4.35 3.49
C PHE A 32 2.71 -2.85 3.17
N VAL A 33 3.64 -2.41 2.31
CA VAL A 33 3.73 -1.00 1.87
C VAL A 33 2.46 -0.58 1.15
N SER A 34 1.95 -1.39 0.21
CA SER A 34 0.74 -1.08 -0.55
C SER A 34 -0.50 -1.00 0.35
N ARG A 35 -0.69 -1.96 1.28
CA ARG A 35 -1.79 -1.90 2.25
C ARG A 35 -1.74 -0.64 3.09
N THR A 36 -0.58 -0.34 3.67
CA THR A 36 -0.40 0.82 4.55
C THR A 36 -0.63 2.12 3.79
N THR A 37 -0.07 2.23 2.58
CA THR A 37 -0.28 3.40 1.71
C THR A 37 -1.76 3.56 1.35
N ALA A 38 -2.47 2.47 1.03
CA ALA A 38 -3.90 2.52 0.75
C ALA A 38 -4.72 3.01 1.96
N PHE A 39 -4.43 2.52 3.17
CA PHE A 39 -5.10 2.99 4.39
C PHE A 39 -4.88 4.48 4.61
N TRP A 40 -3.64 4.96 4.47
CA TRP A 40 -3.34 6.38 4.60
C TRP A 40 -4.04 7.21 3.53
N LEU A 41 -4.04 6.78 2.26
CA LEU A 41 -4.73 7.48 1.18
C LEU A 41 -6.24 7.60 1.44
N ILE A 42 -6.88 6.54 1.96
CA ILE A 42 -8.29 6.58 2.35
C ILE A 42 -8.51 7.59 3.48
N ALA A 43 -7.63 7.60 4.50
CA ALA A 43 -7.71 8.58 5.59
C ALA A 43 -7.52 10.03 5.09
N PHE A 44 -6.60 10.28 4.16
CA PHE A 44 -6.46 11.61 3.57
C PHE A 44 -7.67 12.00 2.71
N ALA A 45 -8.26 11.06 1.98
CA ALA A 45 -9.47 11.31 1.19
C ALA A 45 -10.68 11.67 2.07
N THR A 46 -10.83 11.02 3.23
CA THR A 46 -11.91 11.37 4.19
C THR A 46 -11.66 12.73 4.83
N ILE A 47 -10.42 13.05 5.20
CA ILE A 47 -10.01 14.37 5.70
C ILE A 47 -10.26 15.46 4.64
N ASP A 48 -9.93 15.20 3.38
CA ASP A 48 -10.15 16.14 2.28
C ASP A 48 -11.65 16.42 2.05
N ARG A 49 -12.48 15.37 2.06
CA ARG A 49 -13.96 15.52 2.03
C ARG A 49 -14.50 16.29 3.24
N TRP A 50 -13.92 16.08 4.43
CA TRP A 50 -14.29 16.83 5.63
C TRP A 50 -13.96 18.32 5.49
N PHE A 51 -12.78 18.65 4.97
CA PHE A 51 -12.38 20.04 4.70
C PHE A 51 -13.27 20.71 3.65
N SER A 52 -13.69 19.96 2.62
CA SER A 52 -14.62 20.45 1.59
C SER A 52 -16.03 20.74 2.13
N SER A 53 -16.47 19.99 3.15
CA SER A 53 -17.77 20.15 3.80
C SER A 53 -17.79 21.26 4.86
N CYS A 54 -16.61 21.70 5.35
CA CYS A 54 -16.51 22.79 6.31
C CYS A 54 -16.84 24.15 5.66
N SER A 55 -17.66 24.96 6.34
CA SER A 55 -18.08 26.30 5.87
C SER A 55 -16.96 27.37 5.86
N GLN A 56 -15.80 27.08 6.44
CA GLN A 56 -14.68 28.02 6.51
C GLN A 56 -13.84 27.99 5.23
N TYR A 57 -13.82 29.13 4.53
CA TYR A 57 -13.07 29.35 3.28
C TYR A 57 -11.59 28.94 3.36
N GLN A 58 -10.92 29.23 4.48
CA GLN A 58 -9.50 28.87 4.69
C GLN A 58 -9.26 27.35 4.70
N ARG A 59 -10.23 26.55 5.15
CA ARG A 59 -10.15 25.07 5.15
C ARG A 59 -10.42 24.49 3.77
N ARG A 60 -11.33 25.10 3.01
CA ARG A 60 -11.59 24.76 1.59
C ARG A 60 -10.36 24.94 0.71
N GLN A 61 -9.59 26.00 0.95
CA GLN A 61 -8.39 26.29 0.16
C GLN A 61 -7.25 25.26 0.39
N ARG A 62 -7.26 24.55 1.53
CA ARG A 62 -6.30 23.48 1.84
C ARG A 62 -6.61 22.16 1.11
N SER A 63 -7.85 21.96 0.67
CA SER A 63 -8.25 20.90 -0.27
C SER A 63 -7.84 21.30 -1.70
N SER A 64 -6.54 21.50 -1.89
CA SER A 64 -5.97 21.74 -3.22
C SER A 64 -5.31 20.46 -3.70
N LEU A 65 -5.50 20.14 -4.99
CA LEU A 65 -4.89 18.97 -5.64
C LEU A 65 -3.36 18.93 -5.45
N LYS A 66 -2.71 20.11 -5.38
CA LYS A 66 -1.28 20.24 -5.08
C LYS A 66 -0.91 19.72 -3.69
N ASN A 67 -1.76 19.94 -2.69
CA ASN A 67 -1.52 19.50 -1.32
C ASN A 67 -1.80 18.01 -1.16
N ALA A 68 -2.82 17.49 -1.84
CA ALA A 68 -3.10 16.06 -1.91
C ALA A 68 -1.96 15.27 -2.58
N GLN A 69 -1.40 15.79 -3.68
CA GLN A 69 -0.23 15.21 -4.34
C GLN A 69 1.01 15.21 -3.43
N ARG A 70 1.30 16.34 -2.78
CA ARG A 70 2.41 16.42 -1.81
C ARG A 70 2.24 15.44 -0.65
N GLY A 71 1.03 15.36 -0.08
CA GLY A 71 0.72 14.41 0.99
C GLY A 71 0.92 12.96 0.54
N THR A 72 0.41 12.60 -0.64
CA THR A 72 0.57 11.26 -1.22
C THR A 72 2.04 10.87 -1.40
N ILE A 73 2.87 11.78 -1.93
CA ILE A 73 4.31 11.56 -2.10
C ILE A 73 4.99 11.36 -0.74
N SER A 74 4.69 12.21 0.24
CA SER A 74 5.26 12.10 1.59
C SER A 74 4.92 10.78 2.28
N ILE A 75 3.67 10.32 2.18
CA ILE A 75 3.22 9.04 2.76
C ILE A 75 3.90 7.86 2.07
N THR A 76 4.05 7.94 0.75
CA THR A 76 4.69 6.86 -0.03
C THR A 76 6.16 6.71 0.40
N ILE A 77 6.90 7.81 0.51
CA ILE A 77 8.28 7.82 0.98
C ILE A 77 8.37 7.30 2.42
N LEU A 78 7.51 7.78 3.31
CA LEU A 78 7.51 7.38 4.72
C LEU A 78 7.15 5.90 4.89
N SER A 79 6.21 5.38 4.10
CA SER A 79 5.84 3.96 4.08
C SER A 79 7.01 3.08 3.60
N ILE A 80 7.73 3.51 2.56
CA ILE A 80 8.93 2.79 2.10
C ILE A 80 9.98 2.71 3.22
N ILE A 81 10.27 3.83 3.89
CA ILE A 81 11.27 3.88 4.98
C ILE A 81 10.86 2.97 6.14
N LEU A 82 9.59 3.03 6.58
CA LEU A 82 9.10 2.22 7.69
C LEU A 82 9.17 0.72 7.43
N TYR A 83 8.96 0.30 6.18
CA TYR A 83 8.99 -1.11 5.81
C TYR A 83 10.35 -1.57 5.29
N CYS A 84 11.33 -0.67 5.07
CA CYS A 84 12.69 -1.07 4.66
C CYS A 84 13.30 -2.09 5.64
N GLN A 85 12.95 -2.03 6.93
CA GLN A 85 13.37 -3.01 7.93
C GLN A 85 12.91 -4.45 7.63
N VAL A 86 11.80 -4.64 6.91
CA VAL A 86 11.27 -5.97 6.52
C VAL A 86 12.16 -6.66 5.48
N ILE A 87 13.02 -5.90 4.78
CA ILE A 87 14.00 -6.47 3.84
C ILE A 87 15.20 -7.05 4.62
N TYR A 88 15.54 -6.44 5.77
CA TYR A 88 16.69 -6.81 6.59
C TYR A 88 16.37 -7.87 7.67
N CYS A 89 15.13 -7.94 8.17
CA CYS A 89 14.65 -9.07 8.98
C CYS A 89 14.35 -10.29 8.11
#